data_AF-A0AAD5WCI4-F1
#
_entry.id   AF-A0AAD5WCI4-F1
#
_cell.length_a   1.000
_cell.length_b   1.000
_cell.length_c   1.000
_cell.angle_alpha   90.00
_cell.angle_beta   90.00
_cell.angle_gamma   90.00
#
_symmetry.space_group_name_H-M   'P 1'
#
loop_
_entity.id
_entity.type
_entity.pdbx_description
1 polymer ?
#
loop_
_entity_poly.entity_id
_entity_poly.type
_entity_poly.pdbx_seq_one_letter_code
_entity_poly.pdbx_strand_id
1 'polypeptide(L)'
;MIVESVEISSSTSYLQCSQCERLWKMALKFGMNKKISREKKVHLKTVHEKCMKSMDVDSSESAAESWFCGNQCQQVYMYLRSQVGLANYFEDGYYFSILRCDHGQTKILNLEKLVQLAENNMKLALALRITEECFFPILDLRTGVDLIPLVLYNWRVNILSLDYTGFYTVVLEKDERIISVASIRLHGVLVAEMPLVATCIENRRQGMCRRLVSAIEEMLKSLKVPTLLVCAIPSLVDTWTSSFGFVSIEDGDKEILSKIKLINMPGTYLLKKDLTTISVGPQGTEGDDGRRTSGENEFNGAGEGEENFPLDTNASFFEFSE
;
A
#
# COMPACT_ATOMS: atom_id res chain seq x y z
N MET A 1 -33.54 -29.38 -3.88
CA MET A 1 -32.53 -30.45 -3.69
C MET A 1 -31.67 -30.01 -2.52
N ILE A 2 -31.86 -30.68 -1.39
CA ILE A 2 -31.24 -30.35 -0.09
C ILE A 2 -29.77 -30.74 -0.19
N VAL A 3 -28.86 -29.82 0.10
CA VAL A 3 -27.46 -30.14 0.36
C VAL A 3 -27.21 -29.81 1.83
N GLU A 4 -26.88 -30.86 2.56
CA GLU A 4 -26.70 -30.89 4.00
C GLU A 4 -25.59 -29.95 4.47
N SER A 5 -25.87 -29.34 5.60
CA SER A 5 -24.99 -28.54 6.44
C SER A 5 -23.77 -29.33 6.89
N VAL A 6 -22.57 -28.85 6.50
CA VAL A 6 -21.33 -29.19 7.19
C VAL A 6 -21.13 -28.15 8.29
N GLU A 7 -21.35 -28.56 9.53
CA GLU A 7 -20.89 -27.85 10.71
C GLU A 7 -19.35 -27.77 10.68
N ILE A 8 -18.81 -26.56 10.54
CA ILE A 8 -17.40 -26.30 10.84
C ILE A 8 -17.36 -25.47 12.12
N SER A 9 -16.73 -26.09 13.10
CA SER A 9 -16.56 -25.65 14.47
C SER A 9 -16.00 -24.23 14.63
N SER A 10 -16.47 -23.60 15.70
CA SER A 10 -16.04 -22.33 16.27
C SER A 10 -14.51 -22.27 16.43
N SER A 11 -13.88 -21.29 15.80
CA SER A 11 -12.58 -20.79 16.25
C SER A 11 -12.50 -19.28 16.03
N THR A 12 -12.26 -18.58 17.13
CA THR A 12 -12.10 -17.14 17.30
C THR A 12 -10.93 -16.65 16.43
N SER A 13 -11.19 -15.76 15.47
CA SER A 13 -10.17 -15.28 14.53
C SER A 13 -9.76 -13.83 14.82
N TYR A 14 -8.69 -13.63 15.59
CA TYR A 14 -8.01 -12.34 15.72
C TYR A 14 -6.51 -12.50 15.43
N LEU A 15 -6.09 -12.12 14.23
CA LEU A 15 -4.69 -12.04 13.76
C LEU A 15 -4.54 -10.81 12.90
N GLN A 16 -3.75 -9.83 13.33
CA GLN A 16 -3.80 -8.50 12.71
C GLN A 16 -2.39 -7.92 12.51
N CYS A 17 -1.52 -8.75 11.94
CA CYS A 17 -0.45 -8.39 11.00
C CYS A 17 -0.47 -9.44 9.89
N SER A 18 -0.50 -9.05 8.61
CA SER A 18 -0.68 -9.98 7.47
C SER A 18 0.38 -11.11 7.45
N GLN A 19 1.62 -10.80 7.86
CA GLN A 19 2.68 -11.80 8.00
C GLN A 19 2.53 -12.67 9.25
N CYS A 20 2.13 -12.10 10.39
CA CYS A 20 1.80 -12.86 11.61
C CYS A 20 0.59 -13.80 11.42
N GLU A 21 -0.41 -13.37 10.65
CA GLU A 21 -1.60 -14.15 10.29
C GLU A 21 -1.22 -15.39 9.48
N ARG A 22 -0.35 -15.22 8.49
CA ARG A 22 0.18 -16.31 7.68
C ARG A 22 0.94 -17.33 8.52
N LEU A 23 1.84 -16.88 9.40
CA LEU A 23 2.65 -17.76 10.26
C LEU A 23 1.76 -18.57 11.21
N TRP A 24 0.73 -17.97 11.79
CA TRP A 24 -0.22 -18.72 12.63
C TRP A 24 -1.08 -19.71 11.86
N LYS A 25 -1.60 -19.33 10.67
CA LYS A 25 -2.39 -20.26 9.84
C LYS A 25 -1.56 -21.45 9.35
N MET A 26 -0.27 -21.26 9.09
CA MET A 26 0.68 -22.37 8.88
C MET A 26 0.80 -23.25 10.13
N ALA A 27 0.72 -22.69 11.34
CA ALA A 27 0.77 -23.45 12.59
C ALA A 27 -0.40 -24.37 12.77
N LEU A 28 -1.60 -23.84 12.57
CA LEU A 28 -2.83 -24.62 12.64
C LEU A 28 -2.84 -25.74 11.59
N LYS A 29 -2.37 -25.45 10.37
CA LYS A 29 -2.41 -26.43 9.27
C LYS A 29 -1.41 -27.57 9.44
N PHE A 30 -0.29 -27.36 10.12
CA PHE A 30 0.80 -28.34 10.24
C PHE A 30 1.08 -28.81 11.68
N GLY A 31 0.30 -28.38 12.68
CA GLY A 31 0.50 -28.78 14.08
C GLY A 31 1.85 -28.33 14.68
N MET A 32 2.50 -27.32 14.09
CA MET A 32 3.88 -26.95 14.40
C MET A 32 4.00 -25.82 15.44
N ASN A 33 3.59 -26.06 16.68
CA ASN A 33 3.59 -25.00 17.72
C ASN A 33 4.99 -24.45 18.08
N LYS A 34 6.03 -25.30 18.14
CA LYS A 34 7.39 -24.86 18.56
C LYS A 34 8.18 -24.14 17.48
N LYS A 35 8.08 -24.60 16.21
CA LYS A 35 8.81 -24.00 15.08
C LYS A 35 8.28 -22.59 14.77
N ILE A 36 6.97 -22.41 14.89
CA ILE A 36 6.32 -21.12 14.61
C ILE A 36 6.50 -20.13 15.73
N SER A 37 6.64 -20.56 16.99
CA SER A 37 7.11 -19.67 18.05
C SER A 37 8.51 -19.09 17.75
N ARG A 38 9.42 -19.91 17.19
CA ARG A 38 10.76 -19.45 16.77
C ARG A 38 10.71 -18.56 15.53
N GLU A 39 10.02 -18.96 14.47
CA GLU A 39 9.89 -18.16 13.23
C GLU A 39 9.11 -16.86 13.47
N LYS A 40 8.09 -16.87 14.33
CA LYS A 40 7.38 -15.69 14.80
C LYS A 40 8.30 -14.79 15.61
N LYS A 41 9.07 -15.33 16.56
CA LYS A 41 10.09 -14.54 17.30
C LYS A 41 11.12 -13.95 16.35
N VAL A 42 11.56 -14.69 15.33
CA VAL A 42 12.48 -14.19 14.30
C VAL A 42 11.80 -13.08 13.51
N HIS A 43 10.60 -13.27 12.96
CA HIS A 43 9.86 -12.26 12.18
C HIS A 43 9.54 -11.00 12.99
N LEU A 44 9.04 -11.13 14.22
CA LEU A 44 8.83 -9.97 15.11
C LEU A 44 10.14 -9.27 15.45
N LYS A 45 11.24 -10.02 15.62
CA LYS A 45 12.56 -9.43 15.91
C LYS A 45 13.22 -8.80 14.68
N THR A 46 13.06 -9.38 13.49
CA THR A 46 13.72 -8.92 12.25
C THR A 46 12.94 -7.84 11.51
N VAL A 47 11.61 -7.83 11.62
CA VAL A 47 10.75 -6.84 10.96
C VAL A 47 10.32 -5.78 11.98
N HIS A 48 9.92 -6.17 13.18
CA HIS A 48 9.36 -5.25 14.20
C HIS A 48 10.32 -4.94 15.35
N GLU A 49 11.63 -4.79 15.07
CA GLU A 49 12.64 -4.50 16.10
C GLU A 49 12.31 -3.22 16.91
N LYS A 50 11.77 -2.18 16.25
CA LYS A 50 11.31 -0.94 16.90
C LYS A 50 10.08 -1.15 17.79
N CYS A 51 9.19 -2.08 17.46
CA CYS A 51 8.01 -2.39 18.30
C CYS A 51 8.40 -3.11 19.59
N MET A 52 9.44 -3.96 19.54
CA MET A 52 9.89 -4.72 20.69
C MET A 52 10.50 -3.84 21.80
N LYS A 53 11.13 -2.72 21.47
CA LYS A 53 11.71 -1.78 22.46
C LYS A 53 10.64 -1.06 23.32
N SER A 54 9.36 -1.18 22.96
CA SER A 54 8.22 -0.60 23.71
C SER A 54 7.52 -1.60 24.64
N MET A 55 7.90 -2.88 24.59
CA MET A 55 7.40 -3.93 25.49
C MET A 55 8.41 -4.17 26.62
N ASP A 56 8.55 -3.20 27.52
CA ASP A 56 9.29 -3.37 28.77
C ASP A 56 8.28 -3.44 29.93
N VAL A 57 7.45 -4.50 29.94
CA VAL A 57 6.59 -4.84 31.08
C VAL A 57 6.47 -6.37 31.18
N ASP A 58 6.69 -6.83 32.41
CA ASP A 58 6.77 -8.21 32.88
C ASP A 58 5.87 -9.24 32.20
N SER A 59 6.49 -10.39 31.95
CA SER A 59 5.84 -11.64 31.60
C SER A 59 4.77 -12.03 32.63
N SER A 60 3.51 -11.87 32.27
CA SER A 60 2.41 -12.61 32.89
C SER A 60 1.54 -13.25 31.81
N GLU A 61 1.13 -14.48 32.10
CA GLU A 61 0.53 -15.49 31.19
C GLU A 61 -0.90 -15.15 30.74
N SER A 62 -1.13 -13.94 30.24
CA SER A 62 -2.40 -13.49 29.64
C SER A 62 -2.24 -13.15 28.15
N ALA A 63 -1.26 -13.74 27.47
CA ALA A 63 -0.93 -13.47 26.06
C ALA A 63 -1.88 -14.15 25.04
N ALA A 64 -3.13 -14.40 25.41
CA ALA A 64 -4.08 -15.16 24.59
C ALA A 64 -4.99 -14.31 23.69
N GLU A 65 -5.10 -12.98 23.87
CA GLU A 65 -6.20 -12.23 23.22
C GLU A 65 -5.85 -10.99 22.39
N SER A 66 -4.57 -10.67 22.12
CA SER A 66 -4.26 -9.70 21.05
C SER A 66 -2.93 -10.00 20.35
N TRP A 67 -3.00 -10.56 19.15
CA TRP A 67 -1.82 -10.90 18.34
C TRP A 67 -1.36 -9.75 17.47
N PHE A 68 -0.92 -8.68 18.12
CA PHE A 68 -0.19 -7.58 17.49
C PHE A 68 1.28 -7.60 17.89
N CYS A 69 2.13 -7.07 17.02
CA CYS A 69 3.56 -6.87 17.33
C CYS A 69 3.83 -5.82 18.41
N GLY A 70 2.84 -5.00 18.73
CA GLY A 70 2.92 -3.92 19.69
C GLY A 70 1.69 -3.01 19.58
N ASN A 71 1.54 -2.13 20.56
CA ASN A 71 0.39 -1.23 20.66
C ASN A 71 0.22 -0.34 19.42
N GLN A 72 1.33 0.09 18.80
CA GLN A 72 1.27 0.88 17.57
C GLN A 72 0.73 0.06 16.38
N CYS A 73 1.15 -1.20 16.23
CA CYS A 73 0.61 -2.10 15.21
C CYS A 73 -0.92 -2.27 15.38
N GLN A 74 -1.37 -2.37 16.63
CA GLN A 74 -2.79 -2.45 16.97
C GLN A 74 -3.55 -1.17 16.62
N GLN A 75 -3.01 -0.01 16.98
CA GLN A 75 -3.63 1.29 16.70
C GLN A 75 -3.80 1.50 15.19
N VAL A 76 -2.77 1.23 14.39
CA VAL A 76 -2.83 1.32 12.92
C VAL A 76 -3.94 0.43 12.37
N TYR A 77 -4.01 -0.82 12.84
CA TYR A 77 -5.03 -1.76 12.40
C TYR A 77 -6.44 -1.28 12.76
N MET A 78 -6.66 -0.89 14.02
CA MET A 78 -7.96 -0.45 14.52
C MET A 78 -8.42 0.81 13.79
N TYR A 79 -7.51 1.77 13.58
CA TYR A 79 -7.78 2.98 12.81
C TYR A 79 -8.24 2.63 11.39
N LEU A 80 -7.46 1.87 10.62
CA LEU A 80 -7.84 1.55 9.24
C LEU A 80 -9.18 0.82 9.16
N ARG A 81 -9.47 -0.07 10.13
CA ARG A 81 -10.76 -0.76 10.18
C ARG A 81 -11.92 0.16 10.54
N SER A 82 -11.73 1.11 11.46
CA SER A 82 -12.77 2.06 11.82
C SER A 82 -13.04 3.10 10.74
N GLN A 83 -12.06 3.38 9.88
CA GLN A 83 -12.19 4.36 8.79
C GLN A 83 -12.85 3.80 7.52
N VAL A 84 -13.09 2.49 7.43
CA VAL A 84 -13.69 1.90 6.21
C VAL A 84 -15.09 2.46 5.97
N GLY A 85 -15.31 3.02 4.78
CA GLY A 85 -16.57 3.59 4.35
C GLY A 85 -16.90 4.96 4.94
N LEU A 86 -15.99 5.58 5.71
CA LEU A 86 -16.17 6.95 6.20
C LEU A 86 -15.61 7.96 5.19
N ALA A 87 -16.34 9.07 5.01
CA ALA A 87 -15.91 10.19 4.19
C ALA A 87 -15.08 11.18 4.99
N ASN A 88 -13.87 11.49 4.50
CA ASN A 88 -12.94 12.46 5.07
C ASN A 88 -12.92 13.70 4.17
N TYR A 89 -13.62 14.75 4.57
CA TYR A 89 -13.85 15.95 3.75
C TYR A 89 -12.67 16.92 3.77
N PHE A 90 -12.40 17.50 2.61
CA PHE A 90 -11.58 18.69 2.42
C PHE A 90 -12.47 19.95 2.41
N GLU A 91 -11.86 21.12 2.59
CA GLU A 91 -12.59 22.40 2.64
C GLU A 91 -13.28 22.77 1.33
N ASP A 92 -12.80 22.27 0.19
CA ASP A 92 -13.27 22.60 -1.16
C ASP A 92 -14.28 21.58 -1.74
N GLY A 93 -14.93 20.81 -0.88
CA GLY A 93 -16.03 19.90 -1.21
C GLY A 93 -15.59 18.53 -1.76
N TYR A 94 -14.28 18.32 -1.93
CA TYR A 94 -13.76 16.98 -2.17
C TYR A 94 -13.77 16.19 -0.86
N TYR A 95 -13.73 14.87 -0.95
CA TYR A 95 -13.50 14.01 0.20
C TYR A 95 -12.78 12.74 -0.25
N PHE A 96 -12.15 12.04 0.68
CA PHE A 96 -11.65 10.69 0.41
C PHE A 96 -12.27 9.67 1.35
N SER A 97 -12.46 8.45 0.87
CA SER A 97 -12.93 7.33 1.68
C SER A 97 -12.01 6.13 1.53
N ILE A 98 -11.86 5.37 2.62
CA ILE A 98 -11.08 4.12 2.62
C ILE A 98 -12.08 2.99 2.44
N LEU A 99 -11.83 2.15 1.45
CA LEU A 99 -12.69 1.04 1.06
C LEU A 99 -11.98 -0.29 1.28
N ARG A 100 -12.80 -1.30 1.54
CA ARG A 100 -12.35 -2.67 1.70
C ARG A 100 -13.52 -3.61 1.43
N CYS A 101 -13.29 -4.64 0.62
CA CYS A 101 -14.29 -5.64 0.31
C CYS A 101 -14.50 -6.57 1.51
N ASP A 102 -15.76 -6.74 1.93
CA ASP A 102 -16.15 -7.74 2.92
C ASP A 102 -16.46 -9.07 2.22
N HIS A 103 -15.63 -10.08 2.47
CA HIS A 103 -15.78 -11.42 1.90
C HIS A 103 -16.76 -12.27 2.72
N GLY A 104 -17.89 -11.70 3.15
CA GLY A 104 -18.90 -12.37 3.98
C GLY A 104 -18.40 -12.72 5.38
N GLN A 105 -17.43 -11.97 5.91
CA GLN A 105 -16.89 -12.20 7.24
C GLN A 105 -17.80 -11.62 8.32
N THR A 106 -18.64 -10.65 7.95
CA THR A 106 -19.50 -9.97 8.91
C THR A 106 -20.86 -10.67 9.04
N LYS A 107 -20.98 -11.53 10.05
CA LYS A 107 -22.16 -12.40 10.27
C LYS A 107 -23.39 -11.71 10.86
N ILE A 108 -23.23 -10.52 11.45
CA ILE A 108 -24.34 -9.73 12.03
C ILE A 108 -24.21 -8.30 11.52
N LEU A 109 -25.11 -7.94 10.62
CA LEU A 109 -25.21 -6.60 10.05
C LEU A 109 -26.60 -6.04 10.39
N ASN A 110 -26.66 -4.84 10.95
CA ASN A 110 -27.90 -4.07 10.96
C ASN A 110 -28.13 -3.47 9.56
N LEU A 111 -29.33 -2.91 9.32
CA LEU A 111 -29.68 -2.35 8.01
C LEU A 111 -28.68 -1.28 7.55
N GLU A 112 -28.24 -0.42 8.46
CA GLU A 112 -27.26 0.64 8.18
C GLU A 112 -25.92 0.08 7.67
N LYS A 113 -25.36 -0.94 8.34
CA LYS A 113 -24.12 -1.59 7.90
C LYS A 113 -24.30 -2.35 6.58
N LEU A 114 -25.48 -2.90 6.30
CA LEU A 114 -25.78 -3.53 5.01
C LEU A 114 -25.75 -2.51 3.87
N VAL A 115 -26.37 -1.34 4.09
CA VAL A 115 -26.36 -0.23 3.12
C VAL A 115 -24.94 0.26 2.89
N GLN A 116 -24.19 0.54 3.96
CA GLN A 116 -22.80 0.98 3.87
C GLN A 116 -21.92 -0.06 3.14
N LEU A 117 -22.13 -1.36 3.39
CA LEU A 117 -21.40 -2.41 2.70
C LEU A 117 -21.73 -2.45 1.20
N ALA A 118 -23.01 -2.29 0.84
CA ALA A 118 -23.44 -2.24 -0.55
C ALA A 118 -22.83 -1.02 -1.28
N GLU A 119 -22.85 0.15 -0.64
CA GLU A 119 -22.20 1.37 -1.15
C GLU A 119 -20.70 1.17 -1.34
N ASN A 120 -20.00 0.63 -0.34
CA ASN A 120 -18.56 0.37 -0.43
C ASN A 120 -18.22 -0.60 -1.57
N ASN A 121 -19.02 -1.67 -1.73
CA ASN A 121 -18.83 -2.63 -2.82
C ASN A 121 -19.10 -1.99 -4.19
N MET A 122 -20.11 -1.12 -4.30
CA MET A 122 -20.36 -0.37 -5.53
C MET A 122 -19.20 0.58 -5.85
N LYS A 123 -18.68 1.30 -4.85
CA LYS A 123 -17.51 2.17 -5.03
C LYS A 123 -16.27 1.38 -5.43
N LEU A 124 -16.04 0.20 -4.87
CA LEU A 124 -14.95 -0.69 -5.28
C LEU A 124 -15.09 -1.14 -6.73
N ALA A 125 -16.30 -1.44 -7.20
CA ALA A 125 -16.54 -1.78 -8.60
C ALA A 125 -16.26 -0.60 -9.55
N LEU A 126 -16.61 0.62 -9.15
CA LEU A 126 -16.27 1.83 -9.91
C LEU A 126 -14.75 2.13 -9.88
N ALA A 127 -14.11 1.92 -8.73
CA ALA A 127 -12.67 2.09 -8.57
C ALA A 127 -11.88 1.09 -9.44
N LEU A 128 -12.38 -0.14 -9.58
CA LEU A 128 -11.83 -1.12 -10.51
C LEU A 128 -11.88 -0.61 -11.96
N ARG A 129 -13.04 -0.11 -12.42
CA ARG A 129 -13.18 0.41 -13.79
C ARG A 129 -12.20 1.54 -14.07
N ILE A 130 -12.09 2.53 -13.18
CA ILE A 130 -11.13 3.64 -13.34
C ILE A 130 -9.69 3.11 -13.41
N THR A 131 -9.37 2.08 -12.64
CA THR A 131 -8.04 1.46 -12.65
C THR A 131 -7.80 0.71 -13.96
N GLU A 132 -8.77 -0.08 -14.44
CA GLU A 132 -8.70 -0.81 -15.73
C GLU A 132 -8.65 0.14 -16.95
N GLU A 133 -9.17 1.36 -16.85
CA GLU A 133 -9.02 2.41 -17.87
C GLU A 133 -7.61 3.04 -17.87
N CYS A 134 -6.88 2.95 -16.75
CA CYS A 134 -5.54 3.54 -16.61
C CYS A 134 -4.40 2.52 -16.78
N PHE A 135 -4.67 1.24 -16.56
CA PHE A 135 -3.68 0.18 -16.53
C PHE A 135 -4.06 -0.97 -17.45
N PHE A 136 -3.07 -1.50 -18.17
CA PHE A 136 -3.21 -2.85 -18.72
C PHE A 136 -3.25 -3.87 -17.58
N PRO A 137 -3.89 -5.05 -17.79
CA PRO A 137 -3.85 -6.14 -16.82
C PRO A 137 -2.42 -6.44 -16.37
N ILE A 138 -2.21 -6.53 -15.06
CA ILE A 138 -0.89 -6.75 -14.48
C ILE A 138 -0.79 -8.22 -14.10
N LEU A 139 -0.16 -9.01 -14.95
CA LEU A 139 -0.19 -10.46 -14.82
C LEU A 139 0.87 -10.97 -13.84
N ASP A 140 0.47 -11.79 -12.88
CA ASP A 140 1.41 -12.59 -12.09
C ASP A 140 2.17 -13.53 -13.03
N LEU A 141 3.49 -13.34 -13.18
CA LEU A 141 4.31 -14.08 -14.15
C LEU A 141 4.28 -15.61 -13.97
N ARG A 142 3.92 -16.10 -12.79
CA ARG A 142 3.83 -17.53 -12.50
C ARG A 142 2.49 -18.13 -12.89
N THR A 143 1.41 -17.35 -12.90
CA THR A 143 0.04 -17.87 -13.02
C THR A 143 -0.81 -17.24 -14.10
N GLY A 144 -0.38 -16.09 -14.65
CA GLY A 144 -1.14 -15.32 -15.62
C GLY A 144 -2.41 -14.67 -15.03
N VAL A 145 -2.58 -14.67 -13.71
CA VAL A 145 -3.72 -14.02 -13.06
C VAL A 145 -3.46 -12.52 -13.00
N ASP A 146 -4.46 -11.72 -13.40
CA ASP A 146 -4.42 -10.28 -13.25
C ASP A 146 -4.47 -9.87 -11.77
N LEU A 147 -3.48 -9.08 -11.35
CA LEU A 147 -3.29 -8.62 -10.00
C LEU A 147 -4.23 -7.47 -9.62
N ILE A 148 -4.72 -6.68 -10.58
CA ILE A 148 -5.51 -5.47 -10.30
C ILE A 148 -6.77 -5.78 -9.48
N PRO A 149 -7.64 -6.73 -9.90
CA PRO A 149 -8.83 -7.07 -9.12
C PRO A 149 -8.47 -7.69 -7.76
N LEU A 150 -7.38 -8.46 -7.69
CA LEU A 150 -6.96 -9.10 -6.45
C LEU A 150 -6.56 -8.07 -5.39
N VAL A 151 -5.85 -7.02 -5.81
CA VAL A 151 -5.42 -5.90 -4.96
C VAL A 151 -6.62 -5.07 -4.53
N LEU A 152 -7.45 -4.61 -5.46
CA LEU A 152 -8.57 -3.71 -5.15
C LEU A 152 -9.66 -4.37 -4.30
N TYR A 153 -10.00 -5.63 -4.55
CA TYR A 153 -10.96 -6.39 -3.74
C TYR A 153 -10.31 -7.10 -2.55
N ASN A 154 -9.02 -6.86 -2.28
CA ASN A 154 -8.29 -7.47 -1.18
C ASN A 154 -8.53 -9.01 -1.10
N TRP A 155 -8.51 -9.67 -2.26
CA TRP A 155 -8.91 -11.07 -2.41
C TRP A 155 -7.84 -12.03 -1.91
N ARG A 156 -8.30 -13.16 -1.38
CA ARG A 156 -7.43 -14.27 -1.03
C ARG A 156 -7.53 -15.35 -2.10
N VAL A 157 -6.43 -15.62 -2.78
CA VAL A 157 -6.34 -16.73 -3.74
C VAL A 157 -5.70 -17.93 -3.03
N ASN A 158 -6.51 -18.94 -2.70
CA ASN A 158 -6.12 -20.08 -1.87
C ASN A 158 -4.97 -20.93 -2.43
N ILE A 159 -4.67 -20.81 -3.73
CA ILE A 159 -3.75 -21.69 -4.46
C ILE A 159 -2.30 -21.15 -4.45
N LEU A 160 -2.07 -19.85 -4.23
CA LEU A 160 -0.85 -19.20 -4.74
C LEU A 160 0.12 -18.64 -3.70
N SER A 161 -0.14 -18.82 -2.41
CA SER A 161 0.52 -18.09 -1.33
C SER A 161 0.46 -16.56 -1.49
N LEU A 162 -0.29 -16.04 -2.47
CA LEU A 162 -0.52 -14.62 -2.71
C LEU A 162 -1.63 -14.16 -1.77
N ASP A 163 -1.32 -13.17 -0.95
CA ASP A 163 -2.21 -12.69 0.09
C ASP A 163 -2.40 -11.19 -0.08
N TYR A 164 -3.51 -10.84 -0.74
CA TYR A 164 -3.92 -9.45 -0.96
C TYR A 164 -4.90 -8.97 0.10
N THR A 165 -5.19 -9.79 1.12
CA THR A 165 -6.12 -9.41 2.17
C THR A 165 -5.63 -8.19 2.96
N GLY A 166 -4.34 -7.85 2.94
CA GLY A 166 -3.84 -6.64 3.60
C GLY A 166 -4.18 -5.32 2.88
N PHE A 167 -4.68 -5.37 1.65
CA PHE A 167 -4.94 -4.16 0.87
C PHE A 167 -6.23 -3.44 1.27
N TYR A 168 -6.19 -2.12 1.14
CA TYR A 168 -7.30 -1.19 1.22
C TYR A 168 -7.28 -0.34 -0.05
N THR A 169 -8.43 0.13 -0.47
CA THR A 169 -8.58 1.01 -1.64
C THR A 169 -9.00 2.38 -1.15
N VAL A 170 -8.19 3.41 -1.37
CA VAL A 170 -8.53 4.79 -1.04
C VAL A 170 -9.08 5.45 -2.30
N VAL A 171 -10.25 6.08 -2.19
CA VAL A 171 -10.87 6.79 -3.31
C VAL A 171 -11.03 8.27 -2.97
N LEU A 172 -10.67 9.13 -3.92
CA LEU A 172 -10.96 10.57 -3.89
C LEU A 172 -12.27 10.79 -4.64
N GLU A 173 -13.18 11.54 -4.02
CA GLU A 173 -14.55 11.72 -4.47
C GLU A 173 -14.95 13.20 -4.44
N LYS A 174 -15.89 13.57 -5.30
CA LYS A 174 -16.60 14.86 -5.28
C LYS A 174 -17.95 14.68 -5.94
N ASP A 175 -19.00 15.30 -5.39
CA ASP A 175 -20.36 15.24 -5.94
C ASP A 175 -20.80 13.80 -6.25
N GLU A 176 -20.53 12.87 -5.33
CA GLU A 176 -20.81 11.42 -5.43
C GLU A 176 -20.09 10.68 -6.57
N ARG A 177 -19.08 11.30 -7.20
CA ARG A 177 -18.26 10.68 -8.25
C ARG A 177 -16.87 10.36 -7.74
N ILE A 178 -16.38 9.16 -8.09
CA ILE A 178 -14.99 8.77 -7.85
C ILE A 178 -14.10 9.41 -8.92
N ILE A 179 -13.07 10.12 -8.48
CA ILE A 179 -12.14 10.87 -9.33
C ILE A 179 -10.78 10.19 -9.39
N SER A 180 -10.27 9.71 -8.25
CA SER A 180 -8.98 9.03 -8.19
C SER A 180 -9.03 7.87 -7.22
N VAL A 181 -8.21 6.87 -7.48
CA VAL A 181 -8.16 5.59 -6.77
C VAL A 181 -6.71 5.30 -6.44
N ALA A 182 -6.45 4.83 -5.24
CA ALA A 182 -5.16 4.29 -4.84
C ALA A 182 -5.37 2.99 -4.07
N SER A 183 -4.51 2.01 -4.26
CA SER A 183 -4.47 0.83 -3.41
C SER A 183 -3.33 0.97 -2.42
N ILE A 184 -3.55 0.63 -1.14
CA ILE A 184 -2.52 0.72 -0.10
C ILE A 184 -2.49 -0.54 0.77
N ARG A 185 -1.30 -0.93 1.24
CA ARG A 185 -1.14 -1.94 2.29
C ARG A 185 -0.06 -1.51 3.28
N LEU A 186 -0.39 -1.55 4.56
CA LEU A 186 0.52 -1.20 5.64
C LEU A 186 1.20 -2.45 6.21
N HIS A 187 2.52 -2.39 6.37
CA HIS A 187 3.33 -3.42 7.01
C HIS A 187 3.71 -2.99 8.43
N GLY A 188 2.70 -2.96 9.29
CA GLY A 188 2.83 -2.43 10.65
C GLY A 188 3.13 -0.93 10.65
N VAL A 189 4.11 -0.52 11.44
CA VAL A 189 4.54 0.90 11.61
C VAL A 189 5.84 1.21 10.89
N LEU A 190 6.22 0.38 9.91
CA LEU A 190 7.51 0.49 9.21
C LEU A 190 7.35 1.15 7.85
N VAL A 191 6.41 0.65 7.07
CA VAL A 191 6.24 1.05 5.68
C VAL A 191 4.82 0.77 5.21
N ALA A 192 4.32 1.64 4.34
CA ALA A 192 3.15 1.40 3.52
C ALA A 192 3.59 1.23 2.07
N GLU A 193 2.96 0.32 1.33
CA GLU A 193 3.11 0.26 -0.12
C GLU A 193 1.82 0.70 -0.81
N MET A 194 1.97 1.38 -1.94
CA MET A 194 0.88 1.90 -2.77
C MET A 194 1.15 1.52 -4.23
N PRO A 195 0.77 0.29 -4.65
CA PRO A 195 1.19 -0.25 -5.94
C PRO A 195 0.36 0.23 -7.13
N LEU A 196 -0.87 0.72 -6.90
CA LEU A 196 -1.76 1.23 -7.94
C LEU A 196 -2.26 2.61 -7.54
N VAL A 197 -2.15 3.57 -8.47
CA VAL A 197 -2.75 4.90 -8.37
C VAL A 197 -3.32 5.27 -9.74
N ALA A 198 -4.61 5.58 -9.79
CA ALA A 198 -5.36 5.88 -11.01
C ALA A 198 -6.16 7.16 -10.83
N THR A 199 -6.29 7.95 -11.90
CA THR A 199 -7.19 9.11 -11.96
C THR A 199 -8.04 8.95 -13.22
N CYS A 200 -9.36 9.10 -13.08
CA CYS A 200 -10.28 9.02 -14.22
C CYS A 200 -9.88 10.01 -15.31
N ILE A 201 -10.11 9.63 -16.56
CA ILE A 201 -9.58 10.33 -17.74
C ILE A 201 -10.05 11.79 -17.76
N GLU A 202 -11.30 12.04 -17.37
CA GLU A 202 -11.93 13.36 -17.37
C GLU A 202 -11.29 14.34 -16.36
N ASN A 203 -10.57 13.82 -15.36
CA ASN A 203 -9.97 14.61 -14.28
C ASN A 203 -8.44 14.55 -14.24
N ARG A 204 -7.80 14.01 -15.29
CA ARG A 204 -6.34 14.08 -15.44
C ARG A 204 -5.90 15.53 -15.65
N ARG A 205 -4.62 15.82 -15.32
CA ARG A 205 -4.01 17.18 -15.41
C ARG A 205 -4.69 18.24 -14.54
N GLN A 206 -5.46 17.82 -13.54
CA GLN A 206 -6.14 18.72 -12.59
C GLN A 206 -5.58 18.59 -11.16
N GLY A 207 -4.43 17.91 -10.99
CA GLY A 207 -3.79 17.72 -9.68
C GLY A 207 -4.49 16.71 -8.75
N MET A 208 -5.40 15.88 -9.28
CA MET A 208 -6.19 14.93 -8.47
C MET A 208 -5.37 13.77 -7.89
N CYS A 209 -4.39 13.27 -8.65
CA CYS A 209 -3.44 12.27 -8.15
C CYS A 209 -2.66 12.83 -6.95
N ARG A 210 -2.02 14.00 -7.11
CA ARG A 210 -1.31 14.71 -6.05
C ARG A 210 -2.17 14.91 -4.81
N ARG A 211 -3.44 15.30 -4.98
CA ARG A 211 -4.39 15.47 -3.87
C ARG A 211 -4.62 14.16 -3.11
N LEU A 212 -4.91 13.07 -3.82
CA LEU A 212 -5.12 11.75 -3.20
C LEU A 212 -3.85 11.26 -2.49
N VAL A 213 -2.69 11.35 -3.14
CA VAL A 213 -1.40 10.95 -2.56
C VAL A 213 -1.08 11.78 -1.32
N SER A 214 -1.30 13.09 -1.35
CA SER A 214 -1.08 13.97 -0.18
C SER A 214 -1.96 13.57 1.00
N ALA A 215 -3.24 13.24 0.74
CA ALA A 215 -4.16 12.77 1.78
C ALA A 215 -3.69 11.45 2.41
N ILE A 216 -3.18 10.53 1.59
CA ILE A 216 -2.58 9.27 2.05
C ILE A 216 -1.32 9.53 2.87
N GLU A 217 -0.44 10.43 2.43
CA GLU A 217 0.77 10.81 3.16
C GLU A 217 0.44 11.38 4.54
N GLU A 218 -0.53 12.30 4.65
CA GLU A 218 -0.97 12.86 5.94
C GLU A 218 -1.59 11.81 6.86
N MET A 219 -2.42 10.91 6.30
CA MET A 219 -2.93 9.75 7.05
C MET A 219 -1.78 8.88 7.58
N LEU A 220 -0.79 8.54 6.76
CA LEU A 220 0.34 7.70 7.16
C LEU A 220 1.23 8.40 8.22
N LYS A 221 1.45 9.71 8.10
CA LYS A 221 2.12 10.52 9.12
C LYS A 221 1.37 10.46 10.46
N SER A 222 0.04 10.62 10.45
CA SER A 222 -0.77 10.51 11.67
C SER A 222 -0.67 9.13 12.34
N LEU A 223 -0.49 8.09 11.52
CA LEU A 223 -0.28 6.70 11.94
C LEU A 223 1.17 6.37 12.31
N LYS A 224 2.09 7.33 12.22
CA LYS A 224 3.53 7.17 12.47
C LYS A 224 4.16 6.09 11.58
N VAL A 225 3.66 5.93 10.37
CA VAL A 225 4.26 5.07 9.35
C VAL A 225 5.28 5.91 8.58
N PRO A 226 6.59 5.65 8.74
CA PRO A 226 7.62 6.59 8.33
C PRO A 226 7.92 6.57 6.83
N THR A 227 7.48 5.55 6.09
CA THR A 227 7.90 5.31 4.71
C THR A 227 6.71 4.94 3.84
N LEU A 228 6.60 5.54 2.66
CA LEU A 228 5.67 5.16 1.60
C LEU A 228 6.46 4.62 0.40
N LEU A 229 6.05 3.47 -0.12
CA LEU A 229 6.61 2.84 -1.31
C LEU A 229 5.61 2.90 -2.47
N VAL A 230 6.11 3.12 -3.67
CA VAL A 230 5.32 3.06 -4.92
C VAL A 230 6.01 2.19 -5.96
N CYS A 231 5.21 1.56 -6.82
CA CYS A 231 5.69 0.86 -8.00
C CYS A 231 5.53 1.78 -9.21
N ALA A 232 6.63 2.17 -9.85
CA ALA A 232 6.64 3.06 -11.00
C ALA A 232 7.07 2.30 -12.26
N ILE A 233 6.28 2.38 -13.33
CA ILE A 233 6.76 1.95 -14.66
C ILE A 233 7.91 2.87 -15.12
N PRO A 234 8.81 2.41 -16.00
CA PRO A 234 10.00 3.17 -16.40
C PRO A 234 9.67 4.60 -16.86
N SER A 235 8.60 4.79 -17.63
CA SER A 235 8.19 6.09 -18.16
C SER A 235 7.67 7.07 -17.11
N LEU A 236 7.39 6.62 -15.88
CA LEU A 236 6.85 7.44 -14.80
C LEU A 236 7.81 7.63 -13.63
N VAL A 237 9.00 7.03 -13.66
CA VAL A 237 9.98 7.14 -12.58
C VAL A 237 10.31 8.61 -12.31
N ASP A 238 10.59 9.38 -13.36
CA ASP A 238 10.91 10.81 -13.24
C ASP A 238 9.76 11.60 -12.62
N THR A 239 8.51 11.35 -13.01
CA THR A 239 7.34 11.99 -12.40
C THR A 239 7.28 11.73 -10.90
N TRP A 240 7.48 10.48 -10.46
CA TRP A 240 7.46 10.14 -9.04
C TRP A 240 8.64 10.78 -8.27
N THR A 241 9.81 10.88 -8.89
CA THR A 241 10.98 11.44 -8.22
C THR A 241 10.97 12.97 -8.19
N SER A 242 10.66 13.64 -9.30
CA SER A 242 10.65 15.10 -9.41
C SER A 242 9.41 15.73 -8.79
N SER A 243 8.23 15.17 -9.07
CA SER A 243 6.96 15.84 -8.78
C SER A 243 6.38 15.41 -7.44
N PHE A 244 6.67 14.18 -6.99
CA PHE A 244 6.19 13.64 -5.72
C PHE A 244 7.28 13.50 -4.66
N GLY A 245 8.55 13.69 -5.01
CA GLY A 245 9.67 13.63 -4.06
C GLY A 245 10.00 12.21 -3.58
N PHE A 246 9.69 11.20 -4.39
CA PHE A 246 10.19 9.84 -4.15
C PHE A 246 11.66 9.73 -4.57
N VAL A 247 12.35 8.73 -4.06
CA VAL A 247 13.74 8.41 -4.41
C VAL A 247 13.89 6.92 -4.67
N SER A 248 14.91 6.53 -5.42
CA SER A 248 15.27 5.12 -5.59
C SER A 248 15.69 4.52 -4.25
N ILE A 249 15.46 3.21 -4.10
CA ILE A 249 15.81 2.49 -2.88
C ILE A 249 17.33 2.26 -2.83
N GLU A 250 17.95 2.72 -1.75
CA GLU A 250 19.37 2.50 -1.44
C GLU A 250 19.63 1.07 -0.94
N ASP A 251 20.87 0.59 -1.05
CA ASP A 251 21.21 -0.81 -0.72
C ASP A 251 20.90 -1.19 0.74
N GLY A 252 21.06 -0.26 1.68
CA GLY A 252 20.69 -0.48 3.09
C GLY A 252 19.20 -0.76 3.28
N ASP A 253 18.34 -0.04 2.56
CA ASP A 253 16.89 -0.24 2.62
C ASP A 253 16.48 -1.52 1.89
N LYS A 254 17.17 -1.89 0.81
CA LYS A 254 16.89 -3.16 0.11
C LYS A 254 16.99 -4.35 1.06
N GLU A 255 17.96 -4.36 1.98
CA GLU A 255 18.08 -5.45 2.95
C GLU A 255 16.86 -5.53 3.88
N ILE A 256 16.37 -4.39 4.36
CA ILE A 256 15.19 -4.31 5.24
C ILE A 256 13.93 -4.70 4.46
N LEU A 257 13.73 -4.13 3.27
CA LEU A 257 12.56 -4.36 2.43
C LEU A 257 12.51 -5.80 1.90
N SER A 258 13.66 -6.46 1.70
CA SER A 258 13.70 -7.89 1.33
C SER A 258 13.08 -8.83 2.37
N LYS A 259 13.03 -8.39 3.63
CA LYS A 259 12.40 -9.13 4.74
C LYS A 259 10.89 -8.89 4.79
N ILE A 260 10.38 -7.95 3.99
CA ILE A 260 8.97 -7.60 3.90
C ILE A 260 8.40 -8.20 2.62
N LYS A 261 7.27 -8.89 2.74
CA LYS A 261 6.59 -9.45 1.57
C LYS A 261 5.76 -8.37 0.87
N LEU A 262 6.43 -7.50 0.13
CA LEU A 262 5.82 -6.52 -0.76
C LEU A 262 5.14 -7.21 -1.95
N ILE A 263 4.23 -6.51 -2.60
CA ILE A 263 3.70 -6.97 -3.89
C ILE A 263 4.78 -6.84 -4.96
N ASN A 264 4.90 -7.85 -5.81
CA ASN A 264 5.78 -7.79 -6.96
C ASN A 264 4.96 -7.34 -8.17
N MET A 265 5.25 -6.15 -8.69
CA MET A 265 4.60 -5.58 -9.88
C MET A 265 5.58 -5.68 -11.05
N PRO A 266 5.41 -6.65 -11.97
CA PRO A 266 6.37 -6.88 -13.04
C PRO A 266 6.61 -5.63 -13.89
N GLY A 267 7.86 -5.39 -14.29
CA GLY A 267 8.22 -4.25 -15.13
C GLY A 267 8.15 -2.89 -14.43
N THR A 268 8.20 -2.85 -13.09
CA THR A 268 8.21 -1.59 -12.32
C THR A 268 9.46 -1.45 -11.46
N TYR A 269 9.82 -0.20 -11.18
CA TYR A 269 10.81 0.19 -10.19
C TYR A 269 10.12 0.53 -8.87
N LEU A 270 10.65 0.00 -7.78
CA LEU A 270 10.17 0.33 -6.45
C LEU A 270 10.89 1.61 -5.97
N LEU A 271 10.12 2.63 -5.63
CA LEU A 271 10.61 3.92 -5.12
C LEU A 271 10.13 4.13 -3.69
N LYS A 272 10.92 4.85 -2.88
CA LYS A 272 10.61 5.17 -1.48
C LYS A 272 10.43 6.67 -1.27
N LYS A 273 9.59 7.05 -0.32
CA LYS A 273 9.49 8.41 0.21
C LYS A 273 9.42 8.37 1.72
N ASP A 274 10.32 9.12 2.37
CA ASP A 274 10.34 9.25 3.82
C ASP A 274 9.35 10.33 4.25
N LEU A 275 8.40 9.94 5.09
CA LEU A 275 7.33 10.80 5.61
C LEU A 275 7.67 11.43 6.97
N THR A 276 8.85 11.12 7.52
CA THR A 276 9.32 11.61 8.83
C THR A 276 9.89 13.03 8.77
N THR A 277 10.15 13.55 7.58
CA THR A 277 10.61 14.91 7.39
C THR A 277 9.41 15.84 7.18
N ILE A 278 9.21 16.75 8.12
CA ILE A 278 8.43 17.96 7.88
C ILE A 278 9.29 18.78 6.90
N SER A 279 8.83 18.91 5.66
CA SER A 279 9.44 19.84 4.71
C SER A 279 9.24 21.27 5.23
N VAL A 280 10.25 21.78 5.93
CA VAL A 280 10.40 23.23 6.13
C VAL A 280 10.71 23.80 4.75
N GLY A 281 9.71 24.37 4.10
CA GLY A 281 9.91 25.10 2.85
C GLY A 281 10.93 26.24 3.05
N PRO A 282 11.74 26.59 2.04
CA PRO A 282 12.68 27.70 2.17
C PRO A 282 11.89 28.98 2.38
N GLN A 283 12.00 29.59 3.56
CA GLN A 283 11.63 30.99 3.74
C GLN A 283 12.60 31.83 2.92
N GLY A 284 12.05 32.58 1.97
CA GLY A 284 12.79 33.56 1.19
C GLY A 284 13.45 34.57 2.12
N THR A 285 14.77 34.72 1.96
CA THR A 285 15.49 35.90 2.41
C THR A 285 15.92 36.65 1.16
N GLU A 286 15.32 37.82 0.97
CA GLU A 286 15.78 38.85 0.04
C GLU A 286 17.06 39.50 0.59
N GLY A 287 17.97 39.90 -0.32
CA GLY A 287 19.19 40.66 -0.04
C GLY A 287 20.41 40.03 -0.74
N ASP A 288 20.63 40.26 -2.04
CA ASP A 288 21.27 41.42 -2.68
C ASP A 288 22.75 41.17 -3.04
N ASP A 289 23.08 41.69 -4.22
CA ASP A 289 24.37 42.00 -4.84
C ASP A 289 25.23 40.92 -5.53
N GLY A 290 25.08 40.91 -6.86
CA GLY A 290 26.14 41.11 -7.85
C GLY A 290 27.47 40.36 -7.74
N ARG A 291 27.78 39.51 -8.74
CA ARG A 291 28.93 39.69 -9.66
C ARG A 291 28.96 38.60 -10.74
N ARG A 292 28.96 39.02 -12.01
CA ARG A 292 29.27 38.19 -13.19
C ARG A 292 30.76 37.82 -13.19
N THR A 293 31.09 36.57 -13.45
CA THR A 293 32.25 36.18 -14.26
C THR A 293 31.97 34.86 -14.99
N SER A 294 32.09 34.95 -16.31
CA SER A 294 32.18 33.88 -17.30
C SER A 294 33.36 32.94 -17.04
N GLY A 295 33.16 31.65 -17.29
CA GLY A 295 34.21 30.63 -17.32
C GLY A 295 33.70 29.39 -18.04
N GLU A 296 33.96 29.33 -19.34
CA GLU A 296 33.83 28.14 -20.17
C GLU A 296 34.76 27.03 -19.66
N ASN A 297 34.34 25.78 -19.74
CA ASN A 297 35.23 24.64 -20.00
C ASN A 297 34.43 23.45 -20.50
N GLU A 298 34.58 23.18 -21.79
CA GLU A 298 34.32 21.89 -22.43
C GLU A 298 35.36 20.87 -21.98
N PHE A 299 34.94 19.63 -21.70
CA PHE A 299 35.80 18.48 -21.94
C PHE A 299 34.98 17.23 -22.27
N ASN A 300 35.27 16.68 -23.46
CA ASN A 300 34.75 15.43 -24.01
C ASN A 300 35.47 14.22 -23.39
N GLY A 301 34.77 13.10 -23.24
CA GLY A 301 35.35 11.79 -22.98
C GLY A 301 34.33 10.68 -23.25
N ALA A 302 34.61 9.84 -24.24
CA ALA A 302 33.74 8.81 -24.80
C ALA A 302 34.10 7.39 -24.32
N GLY A 303 33.13 6.46 -24.49
CA GLY A 303 33.30 4.99 -24.52
C GLY A 303 33.12 4.29 -23.18
N GLU A 304 32.51 3.11 -23.00
CA GLU A 304 31.94 2.04 -23.85
C GLU A 304 30.91 1.32 -22.92
N GLY A 305 29.71 0.89 -23.31
CA GLY A 305 29.44 -0.30 -24.12
C GLY A 305 29.01 -1.50 -23.26
N GLU A 306 27.73 -1.65 -22.92
CA GLU A 306 27.15 -2.96 -22.52
C GLU A 306 25.74 -3.15 -23.13
N GLU A 307 25.77 -3.88 -24.24
CA GLU A 307 24.82 -4.85 -24.82
C GLU A 307 23.31 -4.76 -24.48
N ASN A 308 22.57 -4.23 -25.46
CA ASN A 308 21.13 -4.43 -25.64
C ASN A 308 20.84 -5.82 -26.23
N PHE A 309 19.85 -6.52 -25.68
CA PHE A 309 19.01 -7.45 -26.44
C PHE A 309 17.55 -6.99 -26.39
N PRO A 310 16.91 -6.72 -27.55
CA PRO A 310 15.52 -6.33 -27.62
C PRO A 310 14.64 -7.59 -27.67
N LEU A 311 13.41 -7.52 -27.14
CA LEU A 311 12.27 -8.20 -27.74
C LEU A 311 10.97 -7.51 -27.29
N ASP A 312 10.33 -6.91 -28.30
CA ASP A 312 9.03 -6.27 -28.29
C ASP A 312 7.91 -7.11 -27.68
N THR A 313 7.03 -6.45 -26.92
CA THR A 313 5.58 -6.56 -27.16
C THR A 313 4.86 -5.31 -26.64
N ASN A 314 4.41 -4.49 -27.60
CA ASN A 314 3.33 -3.52 -27.56
C ASN A 314 2.50 -3.44 -26.26
N ALA A 315 2.59 -2.31 -25.56
CA ALA A 315 1.52 -1.81 -24.70
C ALA A 315 1.62 -0.28 -24.66
N SER A 316 0.65 0.37 -25.31
CA SER A 316 0.53 1.81 -25.50
C SER A 316 0.58 2.59 -24.19
N PHE A 317 1.42 3.62 -24.18
CA PHE A 317 1.58 4.64 -23.15
C PHE A 317 0.26 5.12 -22.51
N PHE A 318 0.19 5.10 -21.18
CA PHE A 318 -0.65 6.02 -20.43
C PHE A 318 0.25 7.06 -19.75
N GLU A 319 0.22 8.27 -20.31
CA GLU A 319 0.85 9.45 -19.73
C GLU A 319 0.18 9.82 -18.40
N PHE A 320 0.93 9.74 -17.30
CA PHE A 320 0.86 10.82 -16.31
C PHE A 320 1.65 12.00 -16.88
N SER A 321 1.04 12.74 -17.80
CA SER A 321 1.39 14.14 -17.97
C SER A 321 0.59 14.85 -16.88
N GLU A 322 1.26 15.16 -15.76
CA GLU A 322 0.78 16.15 -14.79
C GLU A 322 0.86 17.56 -15.41
#